data_AF-A0A947A5P5-F1
#
_entry.id   AF-A0A947A5P5-F1
#
_cell.length_a   1.000
_cell.length_b   1.000
_cell.length_c   1.000
_cell.angle_alpha   90.00
_cell.angle_beta   90.00
_cell.angle_gamma   90.00
#
_symmetry.space_group_name_H-M   'P 1'
#
loop_
_entity.id
_entity.type
_entity.pdbx_description
1 polymer ?
#
loop_
_entity_poly.entity_id
_entity_poly.type
_entity_poly.pdbx_seq_one_letter_code
_entity_poly.pdbx_strand_id
1 'polypeptide(L)' 'DKQLEPVVIEKEEANIHYFPILTNAMCLQCHGKPESDMQSVTLKQLKAYYPQDKALGYGPNEVRGLWKVTPGSQNP' A
#
# COMPACT_ATOMS: atom_id res chain seq x y z
N ASP A 1 19.36 1.83 1.66
CA ASP A 1 17.90 1.98 1.63
C ASP A 1 17.37 2.41 2.98
N LYS A 2 16.41 3.34 3.01
CA LYS A 2 15.79 3.81 4.26
C LYS A 2 14.69 2.82 4.65
N GLN A 3 14.97 1.98 5.63
CA GLN A 3 13.99 1.07 6.19
C GLN A 3 13.03 1.87 7.07
N LEU A 4 11.74 1.86 6.73
CA LEU A 4 10.72 2.43 7.60
C LEU A 4 10.34 1.38 8.64
N GLU A 5 10.57 1.70 9.90
CA GLU A 5 10.26 0.82 11.02
C GLU A 5 8.75 0.83 11.34
N PRO A 6 8.21 -0.27 11.86
CA PRO A 6 6.83 -0.32 12.34
C PRO A 6 6.58 0.72 13.44
N VAL A 7 5.39 1.32 13.42
CA VAL A 7 4.95 2.23 14.49
C VAL A 7 3.99 1.47 15.40
N VAL A 8 4.26 1.47 16.70
CA VAL A 8 3.37 0.91 17.72
C VAL A 8 2.65 2.05 18.42
N ILE A 9 1.32 1.99 18.44
CA ILE A 9 0.48 2.89 19.23
C ILE A 9 -0.07 2.11 20.39
N GLU A 10 0.35 2.46 21.60
CA GLU A 10 -0.19 1.90 22.84
C GLU A 10 -1.61 2.44 23.05
N LYS A 11 -2.55 1.54 23.35
CA LYS A 11 -3.91 1.87 23.78
C LYS A 11 -4.23 1.07 25.04
N GLU A 12 -5.17 1.56 25.83
CA GLU A 12 -5.58 0.93 27.10
C GLU A 12 -6.00 -0.54 26.94
N GLU A 13 -6.61 -0.88 25.80
CA GLU A 13 -7.18 -2.20 25.55
C GLU A 13 -6.24 -3.14 24.76
N ALA A 14 -5.46 -2.59 23.80
CA ALA A 14 -4.51 -3.36 23.00
C ALA A 14 -3.54 -2.47 22.23
N ASN A 15 -2.29 -2.91 22.07
CA ASN A 15 -1.33 -2.24 21.21
C ASN A 15 -1.73 -2.37 19.74
N ILE A 16 -1.66 -1.27 18.99
CA ILE A 16 -1.91 -1.25 17.55
C ILE A 16 -0.58 -1.13 16.83
N HIS A 17 -0.31 -2.06 15.92
CA HIS A 17 0.92 -2.08 15.13
C HIS A 17 0.65 -1.63 13.69
N TYR A 18 1.41 -0.66 13.20
CA TYR A 18 1.34 -0.15 11.83
C TYR A 18 2.60 -0.49 11.04
N PHE A 19 2.44 -1.14 9.89
CA PHE A 19 3.55 -1.51 9.00
C PHE A 19 3.38 -0.84 7.64
N PRO A 20 4.33 -0.02 7.17
CA PRO A 20 4.23 0.64 5.87
C PRO A 20 4.41 -0.35 4.72
N ILE A 21 3.64 -0.12 3.66
CA ILE A 21 3.80 -0.80 2.37
C ILE A 21 4.55 0.17 1.46
N LEU A 22 5.80 -0.15 1.15
CA LEU A 22 6.61 0.63 0.21
C LEU A 22 6.48 0.06 -1.20
N THR A 23 6.37 0.95 -2.18
CA THR A 23 6.36 0.57 -3.60
C THR A 23 7.73 0.15 -4.08
N ASN A 24 7.75 -0.83 -4.98
CA ASN A 24 8.94 -1.27 -5.71
C ASN A 24 8.64 -1.35 -7.22
N ALA A 25 9.63 -1.75 -8.03
CA ALA A 25 9.50 -1.82 -9.48
C ALA A 25 8.30 -2.67 -9.96
N MET A 26 7.98 -3.76 -9.27
CA MET A 26 6.82 -4.59 -9.60
C MET A 26 5.51 -3.87 -9.28
N CYS A 27 5.44 -3.14 -8.16
CA CYS A 27 4.25 -2.33 -7.82
C CYS A 27 3.92 -1.30 -8.92
N LEU A 28 4.95 -0.69 -9.51
CA LEU A 28 4.77 0.39 -10.49
C LEU A 28 4.16 -0.07 -11.82
N GLN A 29 4.19 -1.36 -12.13
CA GLN A 29 3.54 -1.90 -13.32
C GLN A 29 2.01 -1.72 -13.30
N CYS A 30 1.42 -1.56 -12.11
CA CYS A 30 -0.01 -1.34 -11.91
C CYS A 30 -0.34 -0.03 -11.19
N HIS A 31 0.57 0.49 -10.36
CA HIS A 31 0.35 1.67 -9.52
C HIS A 31 1.27 2.85 -9.87
N GLY A 32 2.10 2.74 -10.91
CA GLY A 32 2.99 3.82 -11.37
C GLY A 32 2.26 4.93 -12.11
N LYS A 33 3.01 5.81 -12.79
CA LYS A 33 2.44 6.90 -13.60
C LYS A 33 1.77 6.34 -14.85
N PRO A 34 0.47 6.64 -15.08
CA PRO A 34 -0.23 6.22 -16.30
C PRO A 34 0.51 6.68 -17.56
N GLU A 35 0.48 5.86 -18.61
CA GLU A 35 1.13 6.12 -19.90
C GLU A 35 2.68 6.24 -19.87
N SER A 36 3.32 6.14 -18.70
CA SER A 36 4.79 6.14 -18.51
C SER A 36 5.28 4.79 -17.99
N ASP A 37 4.77 4.39 -16.82
CA ASP A 37 5.32 3.25 -16.07
C ASP A 37 4.50 1.97 -16.27
N MET A 38 3.29 2.11 -16.84
CA MET A 38 2.29 1.05 -16.96
C MET A 38 2.06 0.68 -18.42
N GLN A 39 1.93 -0.61 -18.71
CA GLN A 39 1.53 -1.07 -20.04
C GLN A 39 0.09 -0.64 -20.35
N SER A 40 -0.17 -0.29 -21.61
CA SER A 40 -1.49 0.17 -22.08
C SER A 40 -2.59 -0.86 -21.83
N VAL A 41 -2.28 -2.15 -21.98
CA VAL A 41 -3.24 -3.25 -21.70
C VAL A 41 -3.63 -3.30 -20.22
N THR A 42 -2.67 -3.14 -19.30
CA THR A 42 -2.91 -3.11 -17.86
C THR A 42 -3.75 -1.89 -17.48
N LEU A 43 -3.36 -0.71 -17.97
CA LEU A 43 -4.09 0.53 -17.71
C LEU A 43 -5.54 0.48 -18.24
N LYS A 44 -5.75 -0.12 -19.41
CA LYS A 44 -7.09 -0.33 -19.98
C LYS A 44 -7.95 -1.22 -19.08
N GLN A 45 -7.40 -2.33 -18.58
CA GLN A 45 -8.14 -3.23 -17.68
C GLN A 45 -8.45 -2.56 -16.34
N LEU A 46 -7.47 -1.85 -15.75
CA LEU A 46 -7.68 -1.11 -14.50
C LEU A 46 -8.78 -0.05 -14.64
N LYS A 47 -8.78 0.74 -15.71
CA LYS A 47 -9.83 1.73 -15.99
C LYS A 47 -11.22 1.09 -16.17
N ALA A 48 -11.29 -0.13 -16.71
CA ALA A 48 -12.55 -0.84 -16.91
C ALA A 48 -13.13 -1.40 -15.60
N TYR A 49 -12.31 -2.03 -14.76
CA TYR A 49 -12.76 -2.66 -13.52
C TYR A 49 -12.79 -1.70 -12.31
N TYR A 50 -11.93 -0.68 -12.32
CA TYR A 50 -11.75 0.28 -11.23
C TYR A 50 -11.72 1.72 -11.79
N PRO A 51 -12.84 2.22 -12.35
CA PRO A 51 -12.90 3.53 -13.03
C PRO A 51 -12.60 4.73 -12.11
N GLN A 52 -12.64 4.53 -10.79
CA GLN A 52 -12.35 5.54 -9.78
C GLN A 52 -11.08 5.21 -8.98
N ASP A 53 -10.19 4.37 -9.53
CA ASP A 53 -8.95 4.01 -8.84
C ASP A 53 -8.11 5.25 -8.54
N LYS A 54 -7.78 5.43 -7.26
CA LYS A 54 -6.92 6.50 -6.75
C LYS A 54 -5.50 6.03 -6.46
N ALA A 55 -5.22 4.75 -6.65
CA ALA A 55 -3.94 4.13 -6.31
C ALA A 55 -2.93 4.18 -7.47
N LEU A 56 -2.86 5.28 -8.21
CA LEU A 56 -1.96 5.43 -9.37
C LEU A 56 -1.00 6.61 -9.15
N GLY A 57 0.07 6.65 -9.93
CA GLY A 57 1.03 7.75 -9.93
C GLY A 57 2.18 7.62 -8.95
N TYR A 58 2.35 6.47 -8.30
CA TYR A 58 3.44 6.26 -7.35
C TYR A 58 4.81 6.20 -8.03
N GLY A 59 5.84 6.61 -7.31
CA GLY A 59 7.25 6.37 -7.59
C GLY A 59 7.83 5.22 -6.74
N PRO A 60 9.10 4.85 -6.94
CA PRO A 60 9.77 3.83 -6.11
C PRO A 60 9.97 4.31 -4.67
N ASN A 61 9.87 3.38 -3.70
CA ASN A 61 10.04 3.64 -2.26
C ASN A 61 9.07 4.66 -1.65
N GLU A 62 7.89 4.84 -2.26
CA GLU A 62 6.82 5.66 -1.71
C GLU A 62 5.87 4.82 -0.84
N VAL A 63 5.24 5.46 0.14
CA VAL A 63 4.26 4.80 1.01
C VAL A 63 2.96 4.60 0.24
N ARG A 64 2.67 3.36 -0.15
CA ARG A 64 1.41 2.95 -0.78
C ARG A 64 0.26 2.87 0.21
N GLY A 65 0.56 2.50 1.45
CA GLY A 65 -0.43 2.27 2.50
C GLY A 65 0.21 1.71 3.76
N LEU A 66 -0.63 1.28 4.69
CA LEU A 66 -0.24 0.75 6.00
C LEU A 66 -1.07 -0.51 6.29
N TRP A 67 -0.41 -1.56 6.74
CA TRP A 67 -1.09 -2.63 7.48
C TRP A 67 -1.33 -2.17 8.90
N LYS A 68 -2.54 -2.37 9.41
CA LYS A 68 -2.89 -2.16 10.82
C LYS A 68 -3.18 -3.53 11.43
N VAL A 69 -2.42 -3.90 12.46
CA VAL A 69 -2.60 -5.15 13.20
C VAL A 69 -2.98 -4.81 14.64
N THR A 70 -4.13 -5.32 15.07
CA THR A 70 -4.57 -5.29 16.46
C THR A 70 -4.60 -6.73 16.97
N PRO A 71 -3.96 -7.07 18.10
CA PRO A 71 -4.18 -8.34 18.77
C PRO A 71 -5.68 -8.55 18.97
N GLY A 72 -6.19 -9.72 18.59
CA GLY A 72 -7.56 -10.10 18.96
C GLY A 72 -7.68 -10.24 20.47
N SER A 73 -8.88 -10.08 21.02
CA SER A 73 -9.16 -10.52 22.39
C SER A 73 -8.89 -12.01 22.46
N GLN A 74 -7.84 -12.42 23.15
CA GLN A 74 -7.68 -13.81 23.54
C GLN A 74 -8.79 -14.11 24.54
N ASN A 75 -9.90 -14.69 24.07
CA ASN A 75 -10.79 -15.41 24.98
C ASN A 75 -10.04 -16.70 25.36
N PRO A 76 -9.74 -16.93 26.65
CA PRO A 76 -9.17 -18.19 27.11
C PRO A 76 -10.14 -19.37 26.89
#